data_AF-A0A399D3X6-F1
#
_entry.id   AF-A0A399D3X6-F1
#
_cell.length_a   1.000
_cell.length_b   1.000
_cell.length_c   1.000
_cell.angle_alpha   90.00
_cell.angle_beta   90.00
_cell.angle_gamma   90.00
#
_symmetry.space_group_name_H-M   'P 1'
#
loop_
_entity.id
_entity.type
_entity.pdbx_description
1 polymer ?
#
loop_
_entity_poly.entity_id
_entity_poly.type
_entity_poly.pdbx_seq_one_letter_code
_entity_poly.pdbx_strand_id
1 'polypeptide(L)'
;MESKKTNKKETSNEVVNESVNGSSVELYNGLDKSNPMANVEDMKPFQSIFKVYETKDLSILKLTIKLKGLLEPIDVVMRGGEPKIINGISRYFACRELGWKKLPVKIHELSDDEINEQFVFKNYKTRRSIMELLKQALVILGVLGLSQGKVRERIGDIEMGDDEFSLVGKDRFQIACDIIGADIKASSLRRLIAVKQFVDNGDDEIKGLQLLEKLDSGEMKIHNAWNTMNNYILFKKQEGSNELTESLDYVRGKNFELHNKSCENLAAVPDNSVPLAIHSGPYFQQRNYLKKGNDEPPEHGLERTPEEFIEKEVEIYDQVYKKLTDSGSLFVNISDSYDKGVDCLIPERLILKMVEHGWYVNQKWYWVKENPKPQHNIKRLMPNVEVLIHFVKDPKKFYFRDFINWKEGNYETKRTSKDSGIGKERKDHGWTLVKPIERFRSFLDEQHVKNVIEANGFRWDELKEIDPNFRHLAPFPYYITLLPILMCSKIGDTVLDIFSGTGTTAAVALQLGRKAIGFDIDKVSHEFAVKRLNMVEQNLPELNEIQKLEKEFLEESNGDVQAA
;
A
#
# COMPACT_ATOMS: atom_id res chain seq x y z
N MET A 1 66.29 33.82 -12.49
CA MET A 1 64.82 33.90 -12.65
C MET A 1 64.23 32.75 -11.85
N GLU A 2 64.07 32.91 -10.54
CA GLU A 2 62.83 33.39 -9.90
C GLU A 2 61.56 32.72 -10.44
N SER A 3 60.92 31.86 -9.64
CA SER A 3 59.72 32.27 -8.89
C SER A 3 59.16 31.15 -8.00
N LYS A 4 59.26 31.41 -6.69
CA LYS A 4 58.24 31.30 -5.63
C LYS A 4 57.34 30.04 -5.60
N LYS A 5 57.71 29.09 -4.74
CA LYS A 5 56.76 28.23 -4.00
C LYS A 5 56.13 29.04 -2.86
N THR A 6 54.82 29.25 -2.91
CA THR A 6 54.02 29.75 -1.78
C THR A 6 53.53 28.55 -0.96
N ASN A 7 54.14 28.36 0.21
CA ASN A 7 53.61 27.49 1.27
C ASN A 7 52.30 28.08 1.79
N LYS A 8 51.19 27.37 1.55
CA LYS A 8 49.94 27.56 2.31
C LYS A 8 50.22 27.05 3.72
N LYS A 9 50.24 27.97 4.69
CA LYS A 9 50.21 27.68 6.13
C LYS A 9 48.93 26.89 6.42
N GLU A 10 49.08 25.61 6.71
CA GLU A 10 48.12 24.88 7.55
C GLU A 10 48.17 25.54 8.93
N THR A 11 47.11 26.26 9.30
CA THR A 11 46.89 26.66 10.69
C THR A 11 46.44 25.42 11.44
N SER A 12 47.41 24.70 12.01
CA SER A 12 47.16 23.75 13.10
C SER A 12 46.44 24.51 14.23
N ASN A 13 45.28 24.00 14.63
CA ASN A 13 44.60 24.44 15.84
C ASN A 13 45.37 23.89 17.05
N GLU A 14 46.51 24.50 17.38
CA GLU A 14 47.18 24.25 18.64
C GLU A 14 46.51 25.08 19.74
N VAL A 15 45.99 24.38 20.74
CA VAL A 15 45.47 24.96 21.99
C VAL A 15 46.66 25.55 22.75
N VAL A 16 46.75 26.89 22.79
CA VAL A 16 47.79 27.57 23.57
C VAL A 16 47.35 27.61 25.03
N ASN A 17 48.02 26.81 25.85
CA ASN A 17 47.85 26.78 27.30
C ASN A 17 48.44 28.03 27.95
N GLU A 18 47.60 28.96 28.42
CA GLU A 18 48.01 29.90 29.47
C GLU A 18 47.59 29.34 30.83
N SER A 19 48.57 28.86 31.59
CA SER A 19 48.38 28.37 32.95
C SER A 19 48.32 29.54 33.92
N VAL A 20 47.16 29.77 34.54
CA VAL A 20 47.05 30.57 35.77
C VAL A 20 46.32 29.72 36.82
N ASN A 21 47.06 29.28 37.86
CA ASN A 21 46.56 28.54 39.03
C ASN A 21 45.87 27.18 38.79
N GLY A 22 46.42 26.37 37.88
CA GLY A 22 46.17 24.92 37.85
C GLY A 22 44.77 24.48 37.37
N SER A 23 44.07 25.32 36.61
CA SER A 23 42.85 24.94 35.88
C SER A 23 42.88 25.64 34.52
N SER A 24 43.15 24.91 33.44
CA SER A 24 43.10 25.46 32.08
C SER A 24 41.65 25.73 31.69
N VAL A 25 41.36 27.00 31.38
CA VAL A 25 40.06 27.42 30.84
C VAL A 25 40.20 27.38 29.32
N GLU A 26 39.65 26.35 28.67
CA GLU A 26 39.66 26.28 27.20
C GLU A 26 38.58 27.21 26.64
N LEU A 27 39.00 28.41 26.26
CA LEU A 27 38.14 29.36 25.56
C LEU A 27 38.13 29.05 24.07
N TYR A 28 36.95 29.12 23.47
CA TYR A 28 36.84 29.08 22.01
C TYR A 28 37.66 30.21 21.38
N ASN A 29 38.41 29.92 20.30
CA ASN A 29 39.28 30.91 19.65
C ASN A 29 38.56 32.19 19.17
N GLY A 30 37.23 32.16 19.03
CA GLY A 30 36.40 33.32 18.67
C GLY A 30 35.88 34.15 19.85
N LEU A 31 36.14 33.76 21.10
CA LEU A 31 35.74 34.53 22.27
C LEU A 31 36.71 35.68 22.51
N ASP A 32 36.16 36.88 22.73
CA ASP A 32 36.96 38.06 23.01
C ASP A 32 37.70 37.89 24.35
N LYS A 33 39.03 37.79 24.27
CA LYS A 33 39.93 37.63 25.42
C LYS A 33 39.98 38.86 26.34
N SER A 34 39.36 39.98 25.94
CA SER A 34 39.24 41.18 26.78
C SER A 34 38.14 41.06 27.85
N ASN A 35 37.27 40.04 27.78
CA ASN A 35 36.23 39.85 28.79
C ASN A 35 36.86 39.57 30.18
N PRO A 36 36.40 40.24 31.24
CA PRO A 36 36.91 40.01 32.59
C PRO A 36 36.65 38.57 33.04
N MET A 37 37.55 38.03 33.87
CA MET A 37 37.43 36.68 34.43
C MET A 37 36.93 36.77 35.87
N ALA A 38 35.81 36.11 36.19
CA ALA A 38 35.30 36.00 37.54
C ALA A 38 35.60 34.62 38.14
N ASN A 39 35.84 34.55 39.45
CA ASN A 39 35.97 33.27 40.14
C ASN A 39 34.60 32.61 40.25
N VAL A 40 34.54 31.31 39.96
CA VAL A 40 33.29 30.53 39.97
C VAL A 40 32.64 30.48 41.37
N GLU A 41 33.44 30.53 42.43
CA GLU A 41 32.97 30.51 43.83
C GLU A 41 32.28 31.83 44.24
N ASP A 42 32.69 32.94 43.63
CA ASP A 42 32.17 34.29 43.95
C ASP A 42 30.89 34.62 43.18
N MET A 43 30.58 33.86 42.12
CA MET A 43 29.41 34.07 41.27
C MET A 43 28.16 33.40 41.86
N LYS A 44 27.05 34.15 41.92
CA LYS A 44 25.75 33.63 42.38
C LYS A 44 24.64 33.96 41.38
N PRO A 45 23.71 33.05 41.08
CA PRO A 45 22.52 33.38 40.29
C PRO A 45 21.72 34.55 40.86
N PHE A 46 21.20 35.41 39.98
CA PHE A 46 20.28 36.48 40.38
C PHE A 46 18.98 35.86 40.93
N GLN A 47 18.47 36.40 42.04
CA GLN A 47 17.49 35.70 42.88
C GLN A 47 16.16 35.42 42.17
N SER A 48 15.61 36.38 41.42
CA SER A 48 14.34 36.20 40.71
C SER A 48 14.45 35.14 39.60
N ILE A 49 15.59 35.10 38.90
CA ILE A 49 15.86 34.13 37.83
C ILE A 49 16.10 32.73 38.41
N PHE A 50 16.82 32.63 39.53
CA PHE A 50 17.12 31.35 40.15
C PHE A 50 15.88 30.66 40.73
N LYS A 51 14.91 31.43 41.26
CA LYS A 51 13.64 30.88 41.79
C LYS A 51 12.84 30.09 40.76
N VAL A 52 12.97 30.43 39.48
CA VAL A 52 12.27 29.78 38.36
C VAL A 52 13.19 28.91 37.51
N TYR A 53 14.45 28.73 37.95
CA TYR A 53 15.39 27.84 37.28
C TYR A 53 15.10 26.39 37.68
N GLU A 54 14.58 25.61 36.74
CA GLU A 54 14.45 24.16 36.90
C GLU A 54 15.82 23.48 36.78
N THR A 55 16.09 22.50 37.64
CA THR A 55 17.27 21.64 37.53
C THR A 55 17.24 20.89 36.20
N LYS A 56 18.25 21.09 35.36
CA LYS A 56 18.39 20.46 34.04
C LYS A 56 19.49 19.40 34.09
N ASP A 57 19.33 18.35 33.30
CA ASP A 57 20.45 17.44 32.99
C ASP A 57 21.52 18.22 32.20
N LEU A 58 22.69 18.43 32.83
CA LEU A 58 23.80 19.19 32.24
C LEU A 58 24.75 18.32 31.43
N SER A 59 24.53 17.01 31.34
CA SER A 59 25.46 16.06 30.68
C SER A 59 25.83 16.47 29.26
N ILE A 60 24.84 16.88 28.47
CA ILE A 60 25.03 17.31 27.07
C ILE A 60 25.78 18.64 27.00
N LEU A 61 25.43 19.60 27.86
CA LEU A 61 26.08 20.91 27.89
C LEU A 61 27.56 20.77 28.28
N LYS A 62 27.86 19.91 29.25
CA LYS A 62 29.24 19.55 29.63
C LYS A 62 30.01 18.97 28.44
N LEU A 63 29.42 18.03 27.71
CA LEU A 63 30.02 17.48 26.49
C LEU A 63 30.29 18.57 25.45
N THR A 64 29.35 19.47 25.19
CA THR A 64 29.56 20.55 24.20
C THR A 64 30.66 21.53 24.61
N ILE A 65 30.76 21.83 25.91
CA ILE A 65 31.81 22.70 26.47
C ILE A 65 33.17 22.01 26.38
N LYS A 66 33.27 20.70 26.63
CA LYS A 66 34.51 19.94 26.37
C LYS A 66 34.91 19.94 24.89
N LEU A 67 33.94 19.83 23.97
CA LEU A 67 34.19 19.76 22.52
C LEU A 67 34.62 21.08 21.88
N LYS A 68 34.15 22.21 22.39
CA LYS A 68 34.29 23.52 21.73
C LYS A 68 34.77 24.64 22.66
N GLY A 69 35.01 24.35 23.93
CA GLY A 69 35.17 25.36 24.95
C GLY A 69 33.85 26.06 25.27
N LEU A 70 33.91 27.00 26.21
CA LEU A 70 32.82 27.96 26.40
C LEU A 70 32.79 28.88 25.17
N LEU A 71 31.62 29.07 24.54
CA LEU A 71 31.46 29.87 23.30
C LEU A 71 31.04 31.33 23.55
N GLU A 72 30.34 31.59 24.65
CA GLU A 72 29.94 32.94 25.05
C GLU A 72 30.19 33.15 26.56
N PRO A 73 30.57 34.36 26.98
CA PRO A 73 30.78 34.66 28.39
C PRO A 73 29.46 34.55 29.20
N ILE A 74 29.60 34.44 30.52
CA ILE A 74 28.46 34.45 31.45
C ILE A 74 28.03 35.90 31.67
N ASP A 75 26.75 36.21 31.44
CA ASP A 75 26.23 37.57 31.67
C ASP A 75 25.98 37.78 33.16
N VAL A 76 26.58 38.84 33.71
CA VAL A 76 26.47 39.19 35.13
C VAL A 76 26.12 40.66 35.34
N VAL A 77 25.51 40.97 36.47
CA VAL A 77 25.41 42.33 37.02
C VAL A 77 26.16 42.38 38.34
N MET A 78 26.83 43.50 38.63
CA MET A 78 27.50 43.69 39.92
C MET A 78 26.50 44.18 40.96
N ARG A 79 26.40 43.48 42.11
CA ARG A 79 25.57 43.88 43.26
C ARG A 79 26.34 43.65 44.55
N GLY A 80 26.57 44.72 45.32
CA GLY A 80 27.31 44.63 46.59
C GLY A 80 28.73 44.07 46.44
N GLY A 81 29.39 44.29 45.30
CA GLY A 81 30.72 43.74 45.00
C GLY A 81 30.73 42.30 44.48
N GLU A 82 29.59 41.60 44.47
CA GLU A 82 29.48 40.23 43.95
C GLU A 82 28.91 40.21 42.52
N PRO A 83 29.45 39.38 41.61
CA PRO A 83 28.87 39.14 40.29
C PRO A 83 27.62 38.25 40.39
N LYS A 84 26.45 38.81 40.05
CA LYS A 84 25.17 38.09 39.99
C LYS A 84 24.86 37.65 38.57
N ILE A 85 24.67 36.35 38.36
CA ILE A 85 24.42 35.76 37.04
C ILE A 85 23.00 36.06 36.59
N ILE A 86 22.88 36.76 35.45
CA ILE A 86 21.58 37.08 34.83
C ILE A 86 21.29 36.22 33.60
N ASN A 87 22.31 35.65 32.96
CA ASN A 87 22.14 34.70 31.86
C ASN A 87 23.35 33.76 31.76
N GLY A 88 23.12 32.53 31.28
CA GLY A 88 24.14 31.48 31.26
C GLY A 88 24.22 30.62 32.53
N ILE A 89 23.18 30.59 33.37
CA ILE A 89 23.14 29.80 34.62
C ILE A 89 23.51 28.32 34.40
N SER A 90 22.96 27.66 33.37
CA SER A 90 23.32 26.28 33.05
C SER A 90 24.79 26.12 32.62
N ARG A 91 25.36 27.11 31.92
CA ARG A 91 26.79 27.10 31.53
C ARG A 91 27.67 27.26 32.76
N TYR A 92 27.31 28.17 33.67
CA TYR A 92 27.98 28.33 34.95
C TYR A 92 28.02 27.01 35.74
N PHE A 93 26.87 26.34 35.92
CA PHE A 93 26.82 25.07 36.64
C PHE A 93 27.59 23.96 35.90
N ALA A 94 27.48 23.88 34.57
CA ALA A 94 28.22 22.88 33.78
C ALA A 94 29.74 23.09 33.90
N CYS A 95 30.24 24.32 33.76
CA CYS A 95 31.66 24.62 33.95
C CYS A 95 32.12 24.36 35.39
N ARG A 96 31.29 24.68 36.39
CA ARG A 96 31.57 24.40 37.80
C ARG A 96 31.70 22.90 38.07
N GLU A 97 30.79 22.09 37.54
CA GLU A 97 30.86 20.63 37.62
C GLU A 97 32.07 20.05 36.87
N LEU A 98 32.49 20.69 35.77
CA LEU A 98 33.73 20.35 35.05
C LEU A 98 35.01 20.80 35.79
N GLY A 99 34.89 21.43 36.97
CA GLY A 99 36.04 21.85 37.79
C GLY A 99 36.69 23.17 37.37
N TRP A 100 36.03 23.99 36.55
CA TRP A 100 36.58 25.28 36.12
C TRP A 100 36.57 26.28 37.28
N LYS A 101 37.71 26.93 37.55
CA LYS A 101 37.85 27.90 38.65
C LYS A 101 37.50 29.34 38.28
N LYS A 102 37.67 29.70 37.01
CA LYS A 102 37.37 31.04 36.49
C LYS A 102 36.55 30.96 35.21
N LEU A 103 35.65 31.92 35.02
CA LEU A 103 34.83 32.03 33.82
C LEU A 103 34.90 33.44 33.23
N PRO A 104 34.92 33.58 31.90
CA PRO A 104 34.78 34.89 31.27
C PRO A 104 33.36 35.39 31.53
N VAL A 105 33.24 36.64 31.97
CA VAL A 105 31.96 37.29 32.26
C VAL A 105 31.78 38.54 31.42
N LYS A 106 30.52 38.80 31.05
CA LYS A 106 30.10 40.06 30.45
C LYS A 106 29.31 40.82 31.50
N ILE A 107 29.84 41.96 31.92
CA ILE A 107 29.23 42.79 32.98
C ILE A 107 28.20 43.72 32.34
N HIS A 108 26.98 43.75 32.88
CA HIS A 108 25.89 44.61 32.44
C HIS A 108 25.47 45.58 33.55
N GLU A 109 25.12 46.81 33.15
CA GLU A 109 24.53 47.84 34.01
C GLU A 109 23.01 47.88 33.81
N LEU A 110 22.32 46.87 34.31
CA LEU A 110 20.85 46.76 34.24
C LEU A 110 20.24 46.93 35.63
N SER A 111 19.06 47.55 35.70
CA SER A 111 18.21 47.56 36.90
C SER A 111 17.54 46.19 37.13
N ASP A 112 17.03 45.97 38.33
CA ASP A 112 16.37 44.70 38.68
C ASP A 112 15.08 44.48 37.86
N ASP A 113 14.37 45.55 37.51
CA ASP A 113 13.16 45.49 36.67
C ASP A 113 13.48 45.11 35.22
N GLU A 114 14.51 45.72 34.62
CA GLU A 114 14.96 45.39 33.25
C GLU A 114 15.44 43.94 33.14
N ILE A 115 16.06 43.40 34.20
CA ILE A 115 16.48 41.99 34.26
C ILE A 115 15.25 41.06 34.20
N ASN A 116 14.19 41.40 34.93
CA ASN A 116 12.96 40.59 34.96
C ASN A 116 12.21 40.67 33.62
N GLU A 117 12.13 41.84 32.99
CA GLU A 117 11.49 42.00 31.68
C GLU A 117 12.22 41.20 30.58
N GLN A 118 13.54 41.32 30.49
CA GLN A 118 14.33 40.57 29.50
C GLN A 118 14.20 39.05 29.69
N PHE A 119 14.04 38.59 30.93
CA PHE A 119 13.83 37.18 31.22
C PHE A 119 12.49 36.66 30.66
N VAL A 120 11.41 37.43 30.76
CA VAL A 120 10.09 37.07 30.21
C VAL A 120 10.15 36.94 28.70
N PHE A 121 10.75 37.92 28.01
CA PHE A 121 10.87 37.89 26.54
C PHE A 121 11.78 36.76 26.03
N LYS A 122 12.86 36.42 26.74
CA LYS A 122 13.77 35.32 26.35
C LYS A 122 13.14 33.92 26.40
N ASN A 123 12.10 33.71 27.20
CA ASN A 123 11.41 32.41 27.28
C ASN A 123 10.45 32.15 26.11
N TYR A 124 10.20 33.14 25.26
CA TYR A 124 9.40 32.97 24.04
C TYR A 124 10.24 32.25 22.96
N LYS A 125 10.11 30.92 22.87
CA LYS A 125 10.80 30.13 21.85
C LYS A 125 10.05 30.14 20.52
N THR A 126 10.68 30.67 19.47
CA THR A 126 10.23 30.47 18.09
C THR A 126 10.35 28.99 17.73
N ARG A 127 9.27 28.40 17.19
CA ARG A 127 9.28 27.02 16.70
C ARG A 127 10.20 26.91 15.49
N ARG A 128 11.26 26.08 15.58
CA ARG A 128 12.17 25.80 14.45
C ARG A 128 11.47 25.01 13.36
N SER A 129 11.83 25.29 12.11
CA SER A 129 11.35 24.52 10.96
C SER A 129 11.96 23.11 10.96
N ILE A 130 11.33 22.15 10.27
CA ILE A 130 11.85 20.78 10.19
C ILE A 130 13.16 20.76 9.42
N MET A 131 13.29 21.59 8.38
CA MET A 131 14.52 21.71 7.60
C MET A 131 15.67 22.33 8.39
N GLU A 132 15.38 23.30 9.26
CA GLU A 132 16.38 23.87 10.17
C GLU A 132 16.90 22.82 11.16
N LEU A 133 15.98 22.07 11.79
CA LEU A 133 16.32 20.95 12.69
C LEU A 133 17.18 19.90 12.00
N LEU A 134 16.83 19.54 10.76
CA LEU A 134 17.57 18.57 9.96
C LEU A 134 18.99 19.06 9.65
N LYS A 135 19.15 20.32 9.24
CA LYS A 135 20.45 20.91 8.96
C LYS A 135 21.36 20.90 10.19
N GLN A 136 20.82 21.30 11.35
CA GLN A 136 21.55 21.24 12.62
C GLN A 136 21.94 19.79 12.97
N ALA A 137 21.00 18.85 12.84
CA ALA A 137 21.26 17.44 13.12
C ALA A 137 22.36 16.86 12.21
N LEU A 138 22.37 17.18 10.91
CA LEU A 138 23.40 16.69 9.97
C LEU A 138 24.80 17.20 10.32
N VAL A 139 24.93 18.45 10.78
CA VAL A 139 26.21 18.99 11.27
C VAL A 139 26.70 18.21 12.48
N ILE A 140 25.83 18.01 13.47
CA ILE A 140 26.18 17.24 14.68
C ILE A 140 26.54 15.80 14.32
N LEU A 141 25.76 15.15 13.46
CA LEU A 141 26.03 13.79 13.00
C LEU A 141 27.37 13.68 12.27
N GLY A 142 27.78 14.70 11.52
CA GLY A 142 29.10 14.77 10.88
C GLY A 142 30.25 14.77 11.91
N VAL A 143 30.10 15.55 12.99
CA VAL A 143 31.06 15.58 14.10
C VAL A 143 31.08 14.26 14.88
N LEU A 144 29.91 13.65 15.11
CA LEU A 144 29.79 12.40 15.87
C LEU A 144 30.34 11.17 15.13
N GLY A 145 30.67 11.27 13.84
CA GLY A 145 31.23 10.18 13.03
C GLY A 145 30.26 9.00 12.79
N LEU A 146 30.75 7.95 12.13
CA LEU A 146 29.95 6.78 11.73
C LEU A 146 29.83 5.66 12.80
N SER A 147 30.49 5.79 13.95
CA SER A 147 30.55 4.72 14.95
C SER A 147 29.17 4.36 15.54
N GLN A 148 28.81 3.07 15.43
CA GLN A 148 27.63 2.45 16.06
C GLN A 148 28.09 1.38 17.06
N GLY A 149 27.54 1.36 18.28
CA GLY A 149 27.74 0.26 19.24
C GLY A 149 28.25 0.69 20.62
N LYS A 150 28.00 -0.16 21.63
CA LYS A 150 28.06 0.12 23.08
C LYS A 150 29.44 0.63 23.56
N VAL A 151 29.36 1.67 24.40
CA VAL A 151 30.46 2.49 24.93
C VAL A 151 31.22 3.22 23.83
N ARG A 152 30.82 4.48 23.60
CA ARG A 152 31.68 5.43 22.90
C ARG A 152 32.80 5.77 23.88
N GLU A 153 33.95 5.12 23.78
CA GLU A 153 35.15 5.56 24.50
C GLU A 153 35.60 6.95 24.00
N ARG A 154 35.20 7.31 22.77
CA ARG A 154 35.50 8.60 22.14
C ARG A 154 34.31 9.22 21.39
N ILE A 155 34.15 10.53 21.49
CA ILE A 155 33.28 11.35 20.62
C ILE A 155 34.17 12.36 19.89
N GLY A 156 34.39 12.16 18.59
CA GLY A 156 35.45 12.89 17.88
C GLY A 156 36.83 12.53 18.47
N ASP A 157 37.59 13.53 18.89
CA ASP A 157 38.93 13.38 19.49
C ASP A 157 38.93 13.35 21.04
N ILE A 158 37.76 13.28 21.69
CA ILE A 158 37.63 13.42 23.16
C ILE A 158 37.34 12.09 23.84
N GLU A 159 38.10 11.77 24.90
CA GLU A 159 37.88 10.63 25.80
C GLU A 159 36.74 10.90 26.80
N MET A 160 35.80 9.97 26.93
CA MET A 160 34.65 10.08 27.84
C MET A 160 35.05 9.65 29.27
N GLY A 161 34.64 10.42 30.27
CA GLY A 161 34.89 10.12 31.69
C GLY A 161 33.67 9.48 32.40
N ASP A 162 33.86 9.01 33.63
CA ASP A 162 32.83 8.28 34.42
C ASP A 162 31.54 9.10 34.66
N ASP A 163 31.61 10.43 34.71
CA ASP A 163 30.47 11.33 34.92
C ASP A 163 29.55 11.51 33.67
N GLU A 164 29.93 10.95 32.53
CA GLU A 164 29.18 11.00 31.26
C GLU A 164 28.33 9.73 31.02
N PHE A 165 28.14 8.92 32.07
CA PHE A 165 27.37 7.68 32.08
C PHE A 165 25.94 7.82 31.51
N SER A 166 25.33 9.01 31.57
CA SER A 166 23.99 9.30 31.02
C SER A 166 23.91 9.26 29.48
N LEU A 167 25.06 9.30 28.80
CA LEU A 167 25.19 9.19 27.34
C LEU A 167 25.53 7.76 26.88
N VAL A 168 25.94 6.88 27.81
CA VAL A 168 26.34 5.50 27.53
C VAL A 168 25.13 4.68 27.07
N GLY A 169 25.22 4.12 25.85
CA GLY A 169 24.15 3.32 25.25
C GLY A 169 23.14 4.08 24.39
N LYS A 170 23.21 5.42 24.34
CA LYS A 170 22.39 6.23 23.41
C LYS A 170 22.97 6.16 21.98
N ASP A 171 22.10 5.97 20.99
CA ASP A 171 22.52 5.98 19.59
C ASP A 171 22.89 7.42 19.12
N ARG A 172 23.70 7.54 18.07
CA ARG A 172 24.20 8.84 17.58
C ARG A 172 23.10 9.82 17.19
N PHE A 173 21.93 9.32 16.79
CA PHE A 173 20.79 10.14 16.40
C PHE A 173 20.07 10.66 17.63
N GLN A 174 19.99 9.86 18.71
CA GLN A 174 19.50 10.32 20.01
C GLN A 174 20.42 11.43 20.55
N ILE A 175 21.74 11.23 20.51
CA ILE A 175 22.72 12.26 20.91
C ILE A 175 22.55 13.53 20.05
N ALA A 176 22.35 13.39 18.74
CA ALA A 176 22.12 14.54 17.87
C ALA A 176 20.83 15.29 18.20
N CYS A 177 19.71 14.59 18.44
CA CYS A 177 18.46 15.20 18.88
C CYS A 177 18.62 15.93 20.22
N ASP A 178 19.29 15.28 21.18
CA ASP A 178 19.57 15.79 22.51
C ASP A 178 20.41 17.09 22.46
N ILE A 179 21.49 17.10 21.66
CA ILE A 179 22.38 18.27 21.48
C ILE A 179 21.64 19.47 20.88
N ILE A 180 20.85 19.23 19.83
CA ILE A 180 20.13 20.33 19.18
C ILE A 180 18.82 20.66 19.91
N GLY A 181 18.45 19.93 20.98
CA GLY A 181 17.18 20.09 21.68
C GLY A 181 15.97 19.91 20.76
N ALA A 182 16.03 18.95 19.84
CA ALA A 182 14.92 18.67 18.93
C ALA A 182 13.81 17.88 19.63
N ASP A 183 12.56 18.31 19.45
CA ASP A 183 11.38 17.59 19.94
C ASP A 183 10.97 16.46 18.98
N ILE A 184 11.93 15.60 18.61
CA ILE A 184 11.69 14.40 17.79
C ILE A 184 12.52 13.23 18.30
N LYS A 185 11.97 12.02 18.14
CA LYS A 185 12.67 10.77 18.45
C LYS A 185 13.81 10.52 17.45
N ALA A 186 14.86 9.84 17.88
CA ALA A 186 15.96 9.38 17.02
C ALA A 186 15.49 8.62 15.76
N SER A 187 14.44 7.79 15.89
CA SER A 187 13.83 7.10 14.75
C SER A 187 13.17 8.04 13.74
N SER A 188 12.55 9.14 14.20
CA SER A 188 12.00 10.18 13.33
C SER A 188 13.11 10.94 12.62
N LEU A 189 14.23 11.26 13.30
CA LEU A 189 15.39 11.88 12.67
C LEU A 189 15.97 11.00 11.55
N ARG A 190 16.13 9.69 11.79
CA ARG A 190 16.56 8.73 10.77
C ARG A 190 15.65 8.72 9.53
N ARG A 191 14.33 8.70 9.74
CA ARG A 191 13.34 8.74 8.66
C ARG A 191 13.44 10.03 7.86
N LEU A 192 13.59 11.16 8.56
CA LEU A 192 13.71 12.48 7.93
C LEU A 192 14.98 12.58 7.07
N ILE A 193 16.11 12.06 7.55
CA ILE A 193 17.36 11.98 6.78
C ILE A 193 17.17 11.12 5.52
N ALA A 194 16.53 9.95 5.65
CA ALA A 194 16.27 9.07 4.51
C ALA A 194 15.37 9.75 3.45
N VAL A 195 14.30 10.43 3.87
CA VAL A 195 13.42 11.20 2.97
C VAL A 195 14.21 12.31 2.27
N LYS A 196 15.07 13.05 2.99
CA LYS A 196 15.91 14.07 2.37
C LYS A 196 16.87 13.48 1.33
N GLN A 197 17.56 12.39 1.65
CA GLN A 197 18.46 11.74 0.70
C GLN A 197 17.72 11.23 -0.54
N PHE A 198 16.51 10.70 -0.36
CA PHE A 198 15.66 10.30 -1.47
C PHE A 198 15.27 11.47 -2.38
N VAL A 199 14.86 12.61 -1.81
CA VAL A 199 14.50 13.81 -2.59
C VAL A 199 15.72 14.46 -3.24
N ASP A 200 16.85 14.56 -2.54
CA ASP A 200 18.09 15.17 -3.05
C ASP A 200 18.66 14.38 -4.24
N ASN A 201 18.59 13.05 -4.19
CA ASN A 201 19.09 12.16 -5.24
C ASN A 201 18.04 11.85 -6.31
N GLY A 202 16.82 12.39 -6.16
CA GLY A 202 15.69 12.09 -7.03
C GLY A 202 15.64 12.96 -8.29
N ASP A 203 14.90 12.47 -9.27
CA ASP A 203 14.55 13.21 -10.48
C ASP A 203 13.40 14.21 -10.23
N ASP A 204 12.90 14.82 -11.30
CA ASP A 204 11.86 15.84 -11.20
C ASP A 204 10.49 15.26 -10.77
N GLU A 205 10.23 13.98 -11.00
CA GLU A 205 9.05 13.29 -10.49
C GLU A 205 9.12 13.17 -8.96
N ILE A 206 10.27 12.73 -8.43
CA ILE A 206 10.50 12.63 -6.98
C ILE A 206 10.38 14.01 -6.31
N LYS A 207 10.94 15.05 -6.93
CA LYS A 207 10.79 16.45 -6.45
C LYS A 207 9.33 16.91 -6.52
N GLY A 208 8.59 16.50 -7.55
CA GLY A 208 7.15 16.76 -7.72
C GLY A 208 6.29 16.24 -6.57
N LEU A 209 6.75 15.23 -5.81
CA LEU A 209 6.06 14.76 -4.60
C LEU A 209 6.00 15.83 -3.48
N GLN A 210 6.94 16.80 -3.50
CA GLN A 210 7.05 17.91 -2.55
C GLN A 210 7.12 17.45 -1.08
N LEU A 211 7.85 16.37 -0.81
CA LEU A 211 7.87 15.76 0.52
C LEU A 211 8.51 16.66 1.57
N LEU A 212 9.58 17.39 1.23
CA LEU A 212 10.30 18.25 2.16
C LEU A 212 9.53 19.53 2.46
N GLU A 213 8.89 20.11 1.44
CA GLU A 213 8.05 21.29 1.53
C GLU A 213 6.84 21.03 2.43
N LYS A 214 6.16 19.89 2.23
CA LYS A 214 5.02 19.46 3.05
C LYS A 214 5.41 19.11 4.48
N LEU A 215 6.64 18.66 4.71
CA LEU A 215 7.18 18.47 6.06
C LEU A 215 7.40 19.81 6.74
N ASP A 216 8.03 20.77 6.06
CA ASP A 216 8.39 22.07 6.62
C ASP A 216 7.16 22.96 6.90
N SER A 217 6.13 22.90 6.03
CA SER A 217 4.85 23.56 6.26
C SER A 217 3.99 22.91 7.36
N GLY A 218 4.38 21.72 7.83
CA GLY A 218 3.63 20.95 8.83
C GLY A 218 2.40 20.21 8.25
N GLU A 219 2.21 20.24 6.94
CA GLU A 219 1.11 19.56 6.26
C GLU A 219 1.23 18.03 6.28
N MET A 220 2.45 17.51 6.38
CA MET A 220 2.79 16.08 6.39
C MET A 220 3.66 15.75 7.61
N LYS A 221 3.33 14.67 8.32
CA LYS A 221 4.17 14.14 9.41
C LYS A 221 5.35 13.35 8.84
N ILE A 222 6.50 13.33 9.52
CA ILE A 222 7.71 12.58 9.13
C ILE A 222 7.43 11.12 8.78
N HIS A 223 6.58 10.43 9.56
CA HIS A 223 6.21 9.04 9.30
C HIS A 223 5.48 8.86 7.96
N ASN A 224 4.61 9.80 7.60
CA ASN A 224 3.86 9.75 6.35
C ASN A 224 4.79 9.98 5.15
N ALA A 225 5.70 10.95 5.22
CA ALA A 225 6.69 11.18 4.18
C ALA A 225 7.57 9.94 3.93
N TRP A 226 7.99 9.26 5.01
CA TRP A 226 8.77 8.03 4.92
C TRP A 226 7.97 6.86 4.31
N ASN A 227 6.70 6.71 4.68
CA ASN A 227 5.84 5.69 4.06
C ASN A 227 5.64 5.99 2.55
N THR A 228 5.42 7.26 2.19
CA THR A 228 5.28 7.69 0.79
C THR A 228 6.52 7.35 -0.02
N MET A 229 7.72 7.65 0.49
CA MET A 229 8.99 7.30 -0.14
C MET A 229 9.11 5.78 -0.36
N ASN A 230 8.87 4.96 0.68
CA ASN A 230 8.95 3.51 0.55
C ASN A 230 7.93 2.95 -0.44
N ASN A 231 6.72 3.48 -0.43
CA ASN A 231 5.68 3.10 -1.40
C ASN A 231 6.10 3.47 -2.82
N TYR A 232 6.70 4.64 -3.03
CA TYR A 232 7.23 5.04 -4.33
C TYR A 232 8.29 4.06 -4.83
N ILE A 233 9.28 3.73 -4.00
CA ILE A 233 10.34 2.78 -4.34
C ILE A 233 9.76 1.41 -4.69
N LEU A 234 8.80 0.93 -3.90
CA LEU A 234 8.12 -0.34 -4.16
C LEU A 234 7.34 -0.30 -5.47
N PHE A 235 6.58 0.76 -5.73
CA PHE A 235 5.72 0.86 -6.90
C PHE A 235 6.51 1.10 -8.19
N LYS A 236 7.58 1.89 -8.15
CA LYS A 236 8.49 2.03 -9.30
C LYS A 236 9.14 0.71 -9.71
N LYS A 237 9.42 -0.17 -8.75
CA LYS A 237 9.89 -1.53 -9.06
C LYS A 237 8.82 -2.38 -9.78
N GLN A 238 7.55 -2.08 -9.58
CA GLN A 238 6.40 -2.79 -10.17
C GLN A 238 5.85 -2.10 -11.42
N GLU A 239 6.34 -0.90 -11.75
CA GLU A 239 5.86 -0.09 -12.85
C GLU A 239 6.03 -0.80 -14.19
N GLY A 240 4.99 -0.81 -15.02
CA GLY A 240 4.98 -1.50 -16.31
C GLY A 240 4.91 -3.03 -16.24
N SER A 241 4.96 -3.65 -15.05
CA SER A 241 4.87 -5.10 -14.90
C SER A 241 3.43 -5.56 -14.68
N ASN A 242 2.90 -6.30 -15.66
CA ASN A 242 1.75 -7.22 -15.51
C ASN A 242 2.21 -8.69 -15.61
N GLU A 243 3.52 -8.92 -15.46
CA GLU A 243 4.17 -10.18 -15.80
C GLU A 243 3.56 -11.34 -15.01
N LEU A 244 3.22 -12.40 -15.75
CA LEU A 244 2.85 -13.69 -15.18
C LEU A 244 4.05 -14.20 -14.38
N THR A 245 3.82 -14.47 -13.10
CA THR A 245 4.88 -14.97 -12.19
C THR A 245 4.91 -16.50 -12.14
N GLU A 246 3.92 -17.12 -12.79
CA GLU A 246 3.69 -18.55 -12.79
C GLU A 246 4.64 -19.29 -13.75
N SER A 247 5.08 -20.48 -13.35
CA SER A 247 5.87 -21.36 -14.21
C SER A 247 4.98 -21.94 -15.32
N LEU A 248 5.44 -21.78 -16.56
CA LEU A 248 4.63 -21.92 -17.76
C LEU A 248 4.76 -23.31 -18.43
N ASP A 249 5.50 -24.24 -17.80
CA ASP A 249 5.77 -25.59 -18.32
C ASP A 249 4.59 -26.58 -18.13
N TYR A 250 3.43 -26.12 -17.66
CA TYR A 250 2.38 -26.97 -17.09
C TYR A 250 1.34 -27.53 -18.09
N VAL A 251 1.36 -27.07 -19.36
CA VAL A 251 0.42 -27.49 -20.41
C VAL A 251 1.04 -28.62 -21.24
N ARG A 252 1.24 -29.79 -20.61
CA ARG A 252 1.64 -31.03 -21.30
C ARG A 252 0.69 -32.17 -20.92
N GLY A 253 0.29 -32.96 -21.92
CA GLY A 253 -0.64 -34.08 -21.75
C GLY A 253 -2.08 -33.71 -22.09
N LYS A 254 -3.04 -34.51 -21.59
CA LYS A 254 -4.48 -34.30 -21.78
C LYS A 254 -4.93 -33.07 -20.99
N ASN A 255 -5.46 -32.06 -21.67
CA ASN A 255 -5.77 -30.77 -21.05
C ASN A 255 -7.23 -30.61 -20.59
N PHE A 256 -8.11 -31.54 -20.97
CA PHE A 256 -9.49 -31.52 -20.52
C PHE A 256 -10.04 -32.90 -20.14
N GLU A 257 -11.04 -32.92 -19.27
CA GLU A 257 -11.83 -34.10 -18.93
C GLU A 257 -13.32 -33.75 -18.92
N LEU A 258 -14.11 -34.41 -19.76
CA LEU A 258 -15.57 -34.25 -19.77
C LEU A 258 -16.26 -35.52 -19.27
N HIS A 259 -17.29 -35.34 -18.47
CA HIS A 259 -18.13 -36.41 -17.94
C HIS A 259 -19.58 -36.25 -18.42
N ASN A 260 -20.11 -37.27 -19.10
CA ASN A 260 -21.55 -37.34 -19.38
C ASN A 260 -22.31 -37.85 -18.14
N LYS A 261 -22.37 -37.03 -17.08
CA LYS A 261 -22.94 -37.36 -15.76
C LYS A 261 -23.51 -36.11 -15.10
N SER A 262 -24.39 -36.32 -14.12
CA SER A 262 -24.91 -35.23 -13.27
C SER A 262 -23.81 -34.63 -12.41
N CYS A 263 -23.81 -33.30 -12.30
CA CYS A 263 -22.93 -32.54 -11.42
C CYS A 263 -23.34 -32.60 -9.94
N GLU A 264 -24.48 -33.21 -9.61
CA GLU A 264 -24.87 -33.52 -8.22
C GLU A 264 -23.86 -34.43 -7.52
N ASN A 265 -23.04 -35.16 -8.30
CA ASN A 265 -21.94 -35.95 -7.80
C ASN A 265 -20.63 -35.60 -8.52
N LEU A 266 -19.79 -34.82 -7.86
CA LEU A 266 -18.46 -34.41 -8.34
C LEU A 266 -17.33 -35.33 -7.83
N ALA A 267 -17.58 -36.61 -7.53
CA ALA A 267 -16.57 -37.53 -7.00
C ALA A 267 -15.35 -37.72 -7.93
N ALA A 268 -15.48 -37.48 -9.23
CA ALA A 268 -14.36 -37.50 -10.17
C ALA A 268 -13.40 -36.32 -9.99
N VAL A 269 -13.85 -35.24 -9.32
CA VAL A 269 -13.01 -34.08 -9.00
C VAL A 269 -12.48 -34.25 -7.57
N PRO A 270 -11.15 -34.20 -7.35
CA PRO A 270 -10.60 -34.21 -5.99
C PRO A 270 -11.09 -33.00 -5.16
N ASP A 271 -11.13 -33.15 -3.85
CA ASP A 271 -11.43 -32.02 -2.95
C ASP A 271 -10.25 -31.04 -2.93
N ASN A 272 -10.53 -29.75 -2.75
CA ASN A 272 -9.54 -28.68 -2.65
C ASN A 272 -8.52 -28.67 -3.83
N SER A 273 -8.99 -28.88 -5.06
CA SER A 273 -8.12 -29.05 -6.24
C SER A 273 -8.34 -28.06 -7.37
N VAL A 274 -9.51 -27.41 -7.43
CA VAL A 274 -9.83 -26.47 -8.52
C VAL A 274 -9.92 -25.03 -7.99
N PRO A 275 -9.21 -24.04 -8.55
CA PRO A 275 -9.29 -22.65 -8.07
C PRO A 275 -10.49 -21.88 -8.65
N LEU A 276 -11.10 -22.38 -9.71
CA LEU A 276 -12.23 -21.71 -10.36
C LEU A 276 -13.29 -22.72 -10.78
N ALA A 277 -14.54 -22.42 -10.44
CA ALA A 277 -15.72 -23.10 -10.95
C ALA A 277 -16.64 -22.11 -11.65
N ILE A 278 -17.30 -22.55 -12.73
CA ILE A 278 -18.27 -21.79 -13.49
C ILE A 278 -19.58 -22.58 -13.58
N HIS A 279 -20.68 -21.87 -13.40
CA HIS A 279 -22.04 -22.36 -13.54
C HIS A 279 -22.81 -21.53 -14.58
N SER A 280 -23.49 -22.22 -15.48
CA SER A 280 -24.49 -21.66 -16.38
C SER A 280 -25.60 -22.68 -16.67
N GLY A 281 -26.10 -23.33 -15.63
CA GLY A 281 -27.11 -24.38 -15.71
C GLY A 281 -28.51 -23.90 -16.11
N PRO A 282 -29.49 -24.82 -16.14
CA PRO A 282 -30.89 -24.51 -16.41
C PRO A 282 -31.45 -23.39 -15.52
N TYR A 283 -32.10 -22.40 -16.12
CA TYR A 283 -32.79 -21.35 -15.37
C TYR A 283 -34.21 -21.80 -15.01
N PHE A 284 -34.67 -21.42 -13.81
CA PHE A 284 -35.98 -21.78 -13.27
C PHE A 284 -37.13 -21.62 -14.27
N GLN A 285 -37.81 -22.71 -14.60
CA GLN A 285 -38.94 -22.80 -15.52
C GLN A 285 -38.73 -22.19 -16.91
N GLN A 286 -37.49 -22.04 -17.39
CA GLN A 286 -37.23 -21.41 -18.69
C GLN A 286 -37.21 -22.39 -19.87
N ARG A 287 -36.58 -23.55 -19.72
CA ARG A 287 -36.30 -24.48 -20.83
C ARG A 287 -36.47 -25.92 -20.38
N ASN A 288 -36.83 -26.78 -21.34
CA ASN A 288 -36.82 -28.23 -21.19
C ASN A 288 -35.77 -28.79 -22.17
N TYR A 289 -34.62 -29.21 -21.65
CA TYR A 289 -33.44 -29.65 -22.41
C TYR A 289 -33.56 -31.10 -22.85
N LEU A 290 -33.89 -32.01 -21.93
CA LEU A 290 -33.89 -33.45 -22.19
C LEU A 290 -35.20 -33.97 -22.79
N LYS A 291 -36.27 -33.14 -22.83
CA LYS A 291 -37.60 -33.52 -23.34
C LYS A 291 -38.12 -34.83 -22.72
N LYS A 292 -37.87 -35.01 -21.42
CA LYS A 292 -38.31 -36.20 -20.68
C LYS A 292 -39.82 -36.39 -20.78
N GLY A 293 -40.26 -37.64 -20.80
CA GLY A 293 -41.67 -38.00 -20.75
C GLY A 293 -42.31 -37.67 -19.39
N ASN A 294 -43.64 -37.66 -19.33
CA ASN A 294 -44.40 -37.31 -18.11
C ASN A 294 -44.17 -38.24 -16.90
N ASP A 295 -43.57 -39.42 -17.12
CA ASP A 295 -43.34 -40.44 -16.09
C ASP A 295 -41.94 -40.36 -15.45
N GLU A 296 -41.09 -39.42 -15.88
CA GLU A 296 -39.76 -39.19 -15.31
C GLU A 296 -39.74 -37.99 -14.36
N PRO A 297 -38.86 -37.98 -13.33
CA PRO A 297 -38.68 -36.81 -12.49
C PRO A 297 -38.31 -35.58 -13.35
N PRO A 298 -38.88 -34.40 -13.03
CA PRO A 298 -38.56 -33.17 -13.75
C PRO A 298 -37.04 -32.94 -13.72
N GLU A 299 -36.50 -32.48 -14.85
CA GLU A 299 -35.09 -32.08 -14.90
C GLU A 299 -34.84 -30.84 -14.03
N HIS A 300 -33.59 -30.69 -13.58
CA HIS A 300 -33.14 -29.50 -12.85
C HIS A 300 -33.49 -28.24 -13.61
N GLY A 301 -34.05 -27.24 -12.93
CA GLY A 301 -34.61 -26.03 -13.52
C GLY A 301 -36.11 -26.12 -13.84
N LEU A 302 -36.79 -27.25 -13.65
CA LEU A 302 -38.26 -27.39 -13.78
C LEU A 302 -38.96 -27.66 -12.44
N GLU A 303 -38.35 -27.27 -11.33
CA GLU A 303 -38.91 -27.36 -9.99
C GLU A 303 -40.21 -26.57 -9.87
N ARG A 304 -41.04 -26.94 -8.88
CA ARG A 304 -42.39 -26.40 -8.77
C ARG A 304 -42.38 -24.98 -8.22
N THR A 305 -41.43 -24.68 -7.34
CA THR A 305 -41.30 -23.38 -6.67
C THR A 305 -39.89 -22.82 -6.80
N PRO A 306 -39.73 -21.48 -6.75
CA PRO A 306 -38.41 -20.85 -6.67
C PRO A 306 -37.57 -21.42 -5.51
N GLU A 307 -38.18 -21.68 -4.36
CA GLU A 307 -37.50 -22.22 -3.19
C GLU A 307 -36.89 -23.61 -3.44
N GLU A 308 -37.65 -24.53 -4.05
CA GLU A 308 -37.15 -25.87 -4.41
C GLU A 308 -35.96 -25.79 -5.38
N PHE A 309 -36.02 -24.89 -6.37
CA PHE A 309 -34.92 -24.66 -7.30
C PHE A 309 -33.67 -24.14 -6.58
N ILE A 310 -33.82 -23.15 -5.69
CA ILE A 310 -32.69 -22.60 -4.93
C ILE A 310 -32.08 -23.62 -3.96
N GLU A 311 -32.89 -24.45 -3.31
CA GLU A 311 -32.38 -25.56 -2.49
C GLU A 311 -31.53 -26.51 -3.32
N LYS A 312 -32.00 -26.87 -4.53
CA LYS A 312 -31.26 -27.75 -5.42
C LYS A 312 -29.95 -27.15 -5.93
N GLU A 313 -29.97 -25.88 -6.31
CA GLU A 313 -28.77 -25.12 -6.70
C GLU A 313 -27.73 -25.15 -5.57
N VAL A 314 -28.14 -24.88 -4.33
CA VAL A 314 -27.24 -24.87 -3.17
C VAL A 314 -26.69 -26.26 -2.86
N GLU A 315 -27.49 -27.33 -2.99
CA GLU A 315 -26.99 -28.71 -2.86
C GLU A 315 -25.84 -29.01 -3.85
N ILE A 316 -25.99 -28.54 -5.09
CA ILE A 316 -24.95 -28.67 -6.13
C ILE A 316 -23.72 -27.83 -5.74
N TYR A 317 -23.92 -26.58 -5.32
CA TYR A 317 -22.83 -25.70 -4.92
C TYR A 317 -22.09 -26.16 -3.66
N ASP A 318 -22.75 -26.88 -2.75
CA ASP A 318 -22.09 -27.51 -1.59
C ASP A 318 -21.10 -28.60 -2.03
N GLN A 319 -21.35 -29.27 -3.15
CA GLN A 319 -20.34 -30.17 -3.75
C GLN A 319 -19.19 -29.36 -4.32
N VAL A 320 -19.47 -28.30 -5.07
CA VAL A 320 -18.46 -27.40 -5.65
C VAL A 320 -17.57 -26.79 -4.56
N TYR A 321 -18.15 -26.36 -3.44
CA TYR A 321 -17.43 -25.77 -2.31
C TYR A 321 -16.31 -26.69 -1.80
N LYS A 322 -16.54 -28.00 -1.78
CA LYS A 322 -15.54 -29.01 -1.38
C LYS A 322 -14.43 -29.15 -2.40
N LYS A 323 -14.75 -29.00 -3.69
CA LYS A 323 -13.77 -29.12 -4.80
C LYS A 323 -12.89 -27.89 -4.94
N LEU A 324 -13.44 -26.72 -4.63
CA LEU A 324 -12.71 -25.46 -4.71
C LEU A 324 -11.54 -25.40 -3.72
N THR A 325 -10.42 -24.82 -4.16
CA THR A 325 -9.31 -24.50 -3.27
C THR A 325 -9.73 -23.46 -2.21
N ASP A 326 -8.96 -23.31 -1.14
CA ASP A 326 -9.15 -22.23 -0.14
C ASP A 326 -9.21 -20.82 -0.75
N SER A 327 -8.48 -20.60 -1.85
CA SER A 327 -8.47 -19.35 -2.60
C SER A 327 -9.49 -19.31 -3.75
N GLY A 328 -10.37 -20.32 -3.83
CA GLY A 328 -11.20 -20.59 -4.99
C GLY A 328 -12.40 -19.67 -5.14
N SER A 329 -12.82 -19.49 -6.39
CA SER A 329 -13.98 -18.69 -6.80
C SER A 329 -15.01 -19.53 -7.55
N LEU A 330 -16.28 -19.19 -7.37
CA LEU A 330 -17.41 -19.71 -8.16
C LEU A 330 -18.09 -18.54 -8.87
N PHE A 331 -18.28 -18.66 -10.18
CA PHE A 331 -19.08 -17.73 -10.98
C PHE A 331 -20.38 -18.38 -11.42
N VAL A 332 -21.50 -17.73 -11.13
CA VAL A 332 -22.84 -18.23 -11.44
C VAL A 332 -23.53 -17.30 -12.41
N ASN A 333 -23.66 -17.72 -13.68
CA ASN A 333 -24.50 -17.01 -14.65
C ASN A 333 -25.95 -17.45 -14.46
N ILE A 334 -26.82 -16.50 -14.14
CA ILE A 334 -28.23 -16.77 -13.88
C ILE A 334 -29.09 -15.55 -14.24
N SER A 335 -30.31 -15.80 -14.68
CA SER A 335 -31.33 -14.77 -14.91
C SER A 335 -32.54 -15.06 -14.06
N ASP A 336 -33.31 -14.01 -13.78
CA ASP A 336 -34.62 -14.20 -13.19
C ASP A 336 -35.63 -14.81 -14.16
N SER A 337 -36.67 -15.34 -13.57
CA SER A 337 -37.87 -15.84 -14.20
C SER A 337 -39.08 -15.04 -13.69
N TYR A 338 -40.20 -15.19 -14.38
CA TYR A 338 -41.37 -14.36 -14.13
C TYR A 338 -42.63 -15.20 -14.02
N ASP A 339 -43.36 -15.06 -12.91
CA ASP A 339 -44.72 -15.57 -12.75
C ASP A 339 -45.73 -14.42 -12.81
N LYS A 340 -46.71 -14.52 -13.71
CA LYS A 340 -47.78 -13.52 -13.91
C LYS A 340 -47.29 -12.07 -14.07
N GLY A 341 -46.07 -11.89 -14.61
CA GLY A 341 -45.45 -10.58 -14.85
C GLY A 341 -44.68 -10.01 -13.65
N VAL A 342 -44.55 -10.76 -12.57
CA VAL A 342 -43.75 -10.42 -11.39
C VAL A 342 -42.49 -11.26 -11.37
N ASP A 343 -41.43 -10.66 -10.87
CA ASP A 343 -40.09 -11.25 -10.74
C ASP A 343 -40.08 -12.34 -9.64
N CYS A 344 -39.42 -13.47 -9.91
CA CYS A 344 -39.33 -14.59 -8.96
C CYS A 344 -38.22 -14.40 -7.91
N LEU A 345 -37.35 -13.39 -8.09
CA LEU A 345 -36.22 -13.05 -7.23
C LEU A 345 -35.17 -14.16 -7.15
N ILE A 346 -34.95 -14.88 -8.25
CA ILE A 346 -34.06 -16.04 -8.31
C ILE A 346 -32.62 -15.66 -7.91
N PRO A 347 -31.95 -14.65 -8.51
CA PRO A 347 -30.61 -14.25 -8.11
C PRO A 347 -30.52 -13.80 -6.65
N GLU A 348 -31.49 -13.04 -6.15
CA GLU A 348 -31.53 -12.55 -4.77
C GLU A 348 -31.68 -13.69 -3.77
N ARG A 349 -32.61 -14.61 -4.03
CA ARG A 349 -32.82 -15.80 -3.19
C ARG A 349 -31.57 -16.68 -3.17
N LEU A 350 -30.96 -16.89 -4.33
CA LEU A 350 -29.71 -17.65 -4.43
C LEU A 350 -28.61 -17.02 -3.58
N ILE A 351 -28.41 -15.71 -3.70
CA ILE A 351 -27.39 -14.98 -2.94
C ILE A 351 -27.60 -15.14 -1.44
N LEU A 352 -28.82 -14.91 -0.95
CA LEU A 352 -29.13 -15.03 0.47
C LEU A 352 -28.86 -16.46 0.96
N LYS A 353 -29.30 -17.47 0.20
CA LYS A 353 -29.11 -18.87 0.57
C LYS A 353 -27.64 -19.30 0.53
N MET A 354 -26.89 -18.88 -0.46
CA MET A 354 -25.45 -19.14 -0.56
C MET A 354 -24.68 -18.52 0.61
N VAL A 355 -25.04 -17.31 1.04
CA VAL A 355 -24.44 -16.67 2.22
C VAL A 355 -24.75 -17.43 3.52
N GLU A 356 -25.97 -17.95 3.67
CA GLU A 356 -26.32 -18.84 4.78
C GLU A 356 -25.45 -20.11 4.81
N HIS A 357 -25.02 -20.59 3.63
CA HIS A 357 -24.16 -21.76 3.46
C HIS A 357 -22.64 -21.43 3.52
N GLY A 358 -22.28 -20.22 3.93
CA GLY A 358 -20.88 -19.84 4.18
C GLY A 358 -20.11 -19.34 2.96
N TRP A 359 -20.80 -19.05 1.86
CA TRP A 359 -20.20 -18.32 0.74
C TRP A 359 -20.14 -16.82 1.02
N TYR A 360 -19.18 -16.15 0.41
CA TYR A 360 -19.10 -14.70 0.39
C TYR A 360 -19.33 -14.18 -1.01
N VAL A 361 -20.22 -13.20 -1.17
CA VAL A 361 -20.40 -12.50 -2.45
C VAL A 361 -19.28 -11.49 -2.60
N ASN A 362 -18.44 -11.66 -3.61
CA ASN A 362 -17.46 -10.64 -4.01
C ASN A 362 -18.17 -9.50 -4.73
N GLN A 363 -18.93 -9.83 -5.79
CA GLN A 363 -19.62 -8.87 -6.64
C GLN A 363 -20.68 -9.52 -7.54
N LYS A 364 -21.56 -8.68 -8.11
CA LYS A 364 -22.49 -9.03 -9.19
C LYS A 364 -22.07 -8.30 -10.47
N TRP A 365 -21.98 -9.02 -11.57
CA TRP A 365 -21.79 -8.47 -12.91
C TRP A 365 -23.09 -8.58 -13.69
N TYR A 366 -23.33 -7.61 -14.55
CA TYR A 366 -24.54 -7.52 -15.36
C TYR A 366 -24.16 -7.67 -16.84
N TRP A 367 -24.63 -8.75 -17.45
CA TRP A 367 -24.53 -8.95 -18.90
C TRP A 367 -25.78 -8.40 -19.57
N VAL A 368 -25.62 -7.27 -20.25
CA VAL A 368 -26.69 -6.63 -21.00
C VAL A 368 -26.60 -7.02 -22.45
N LYS A 369 -27.64 -7.72 -22.89
CA LYS A 369 -27.78 -8.20 -24.26
C LYS A 369 -28.29 -7.06 -25.13
N GLU A 370 -27.57 -6.82 -26.22
CA GLU A 370 -27.95 -5.83 -27.23
C GLU A 370 -29.08 -6.33 -28.13
N ASN A 371 -29.18 -7.64 -28.33
CA ASN A 371 -30.15 -8.31 -29.21
C ASN A 371 -31.07 -9.29 -28.46
N PRO A 372 -31.77 -8.86 -27.38
CA PRO A 372 -32.62 -9.76 -26.61
C PRO A 372 -33.79 -10.27 -27.49
N LYS A 373 -34.19 -11.52 -27.26
CA LYS A 373 -35.33 -12.11 -27.97
C LYS A 373 -36.61 -11.32 -27.63
N PRO A 374 -37.34 -10.79 -28.63
CA PRO A 374 -38.58 -10.05 -28.37
C PRO A 374 -39.61 -10.90 -27.62
N GLN A 375 -40.28 -10.28 -26.65
CA GLN A 375 -41.40 -10.89 -25.92
C GLN A 375 -42.67 -10.06 -26.12
N HIS A 376 -43.74 -10.71 -26.58
CA HIS A 376 -45.04 -10.07 -26.80
C HIS A 376 -45.96 -10.27 -25.60
N ASN A 377 -46.89 -9.33 -25.37
CA ASN A 377 -47.95 -9.42 -24.36
C ASN A 377 -47.44 -9.57 -22.91
N ILE A 378 -46.31 -8.93 -22.57
CA ILE A 378 -45.74 -8.91 -21.23
C ILE A 378 -46.21 -7.69 -20.42
N LYS A 379 -46.51 -7.87 -19.13
CA LYS A 379 -46.89 -6.78 -18.20
C LYS A 379 -45.68 -6.18 -17.47
N ARG A 380 -44.57 -5.96 -18.20
CA ARG A 380 -43.31 -5.44 -17.67
C ARG A 380 -42.41 -4.95 -18.80
N LEU A 381 -41.28 -4.33 -18.45
CA LEU A 381 -40.20 -4.06 -19.39
C LEU A 381 -39.58 -5.37 -19.89
N MET A 382 -38.91 -5.30 -21.05
CA MET A 382 -38.23 -6.45 -21.63
C MET A 382 -36.95 -6.73 -20.83
N PRO A 383 -36.80 -7.92 -20.22
CA PRO A 383 -35.55 -8.29 -19.57
C PRO A 383 -34.50 -8.54 -20.64
N ASN A 384 -33.42 -7.77 -20.61
CA ASN A 384 -32.25 -7.92 -21.48
C ASN A 384 -30.96 -8.09 -20.68
N VAL A 385 -31.06 -8.27 -19.36
CA VAL A 385 -29.92 -8.37 -18.46
C VAL A 385 -29.89 -9.76 -17.83
N GLU A 386 -28.74 -10.43 -17.87
CA GLU A 386 -28.41 -11.57 -17.02
C GLU A 386 -27.40 -11.16 -15.95
N VAL A 387 -27.37 -11.90 -14.85
CA VAL A 387 -26.46 -11.63 -13.73
C VAL A 387 -25.41 -12.73 -13.66
N LEU A 388 -24.15 -12.33 -13.64
CA LEU A 388 -23.03 -13.21 -13.32
C LEU A 388 -22.57 -12.90 -11.89
N ILE A 389 -22.84 -13.80 -10.95
CA ILE A 389 -22.55 -13.61 -9.52
C ILE A 389 -21.21 -14.25 -9.19
N HIS A 390 -20.29 -13.50 -8.59
CA HIS A 390 -18.99 -13.98 -8.14
C HIS A 390 -19.02 -14.29 -6.64
N PHE A 391 -18.97 -15.58 -6.30
CA PHE A 391 -18.83 -16.09 -4.95
C PHE A 391 -17.38 -16.51 -4.67
N VAL A 392 -16.95 -16.35 -3.42
CA VAL A 392 -15.62 -16.79 -2.93
C VAL A 392 -15.74 -17.56 -1.62
N LYS A 393 -14.82 -18.49 -1.38
CA LYS A 393 -14.77 -19.28 -0.13
C LYS A 393 -14.25 -18.49 1.06
N ASP A 394 -13.22 -17.68 0.86
CA ASP A 394 -12.59 -16.89 1.90
C ASP A 394 -12.25 -15.48 1.37
N PRO A 395 -12.87 -14.41 1.91
CA PRO A 395 -12.68 -13.04 1.44
C PRO A 395 -11.28 -12.49 1.69
N LYS A 396 -10.45 -13.18 2.48
CA LYS A 396 -9.05 -12.79 2.75
C LYS A 396 -8.04 -13.55 1.90
N LYS A 397 -8.41 -14.72 1.36
CA LYS A 397 -7.50 -15.62 0.63
C LYS A 397 -7.79 -15.75 -0.85
N PHE A 398 -9.00 -15.41 -1.31
CA PHE A 398 -9.38 -15.63 -2.70
C PHE A 398 -8.35 -15.04 -3.67
N TYR A 399 -8.03 -15.80 -4.71
CA TYR A 399 -7.14 -15.31 -5.75
C TYR A 399 -7.92 -14.37 -6.67
N PHE A 400 -7.35 -13.19 -6.90
CA PHE A 400 -7.88 -12.20 -7.81
C PHE A 400 -6.73 -11.46 -8.45
N ARG A 401 -6.58 -11.64 -9.76
CA ARG A 401 -5.64 -10.89 -10.58
C ARG A 401 -6.27 -9.55 -10.90
N ASP A 402 -5.74 -8.50 -10.26
CA ASP A 402 -6.07 -7.11 -10.61
C ASP A 402 -5.32 -6.75 -11.90
N PHE A 403 -6.05 -6.33 -12.91
CA PHE A 403 -5.46 -5.83 -14.14
C PHE A 403 -5.12 -4.35 -13.98
N ILE A 404 -3.81 -4.07 -13.94
CA ILE A 404 -3.28 -2.72 -13.75
C ILE A 404 -2.78 -2.22 -15.09
N ASN A 405 -3.36 -1.12 -15.55
CA ASN A 405 -2.93 -0.43 -16.75
C ASN A 405 -2.11 0.79 -16.33
N TRP A 406 -0.83 0.81 -16.68
CA TRP A 406 0.07 1.92 -16.35
C TRP A 406 -0.06 3.00 -17.42
N LYS A 407 -0.33 4.23 -17.00
CA LYS A 407 -0.44 5.40 -17.86
C LYS A 407 0.86 6.20 -17.87
N GLU A 408 1.05 6.95 -18.95
CA GLU A 408 2.03 8.04 -18.94
C GLU A 408 1.57 9.09 -17.93
N GLY A 409 2.41 9.37 -16.93
CA GLY A 409 2.09 10.27 -15.84
C GLY A 409 3.07 10.12 -14.68
N ASN A 410 3.00 11.06 -13.75
CA ASN A 410 3.86 11.08 -12.58
C ASN A 410 3.16 10.50 -11.36
N TYR A 411 3.92 9.91 -10.44
CA TYR A 411 3.40 9.63 -9.11
C TYR A 411 3.09 10.93 -8.37
N GLU A 412 1.97 10.95 -7.65
CA GLU A 412 1.53 12.13 -6.91
C GLU A 412 1.18 11.80 -5.47
N THR A 413 1.26 12.79 -4.58
CA THR A 413 0.79 12.62 -3.20
C THR A 413 -0.56 13.31 -3.02
N LYS A 414 -1.57 12.54 -2.63
CA LYS A 414 -2.92 13.05 -2.40
C LYS A 414 -3.27 12.99 -0.92
N ARG A 415 -3.87 14.06 -0.41
CA ARG A 415 -4.51 14.04 0.91
C ARG A 415 -5.77 13.19 0.85
N THR A 416 -5.88 12.27 1.79
CA THR A 416 -7.04 11.40 1.92
C THR A 416 -7.67 11.60 3.29
N SER A 417 -8.99 11.58 3.34
CA SER A 417 -9.70 11.41 4.60
C SER A 417 -9.47 9.96 5.06
N LYS A 418 -9.01 9.78 6.29
CA LYS A 418 -9.30 8.49 6.96
C LYS A 418 -10.77 8.55 7.30
N ASP A 419 -11.55 7.58 6.85
CA ASP A 419 -12.93 7.43 7.30
C ASP A 419 -12.92 7.22 8.81
N SER A 420 -13.14 8.30 9.55
CA SER A 420 -13.51 8.22 10.95
C SER A 420 -14.96 7.74 10.94
N GLY A 421 -15.20 6.52 11.43
CA GLY A 421 -16.54 5.93 11.51
C GLY A 421 -17.60 6.92 12.01
N ILE A 422 -18.85 6.68 11.59
CA ILE A 422 -20.01 7.58 11.77
C ILE A 422 -20.00 8.25 13.15
N GLY A 423 -19.99 9.59 13.17
CA GLY A 423 -20.13 10.40 14.38
C GLY A 423 -18.83 10.92 15.03
N LYS A 424 -17.65 10.67 14.45
CA LYS A 424 -16.38 11.25 14.94
C LYS A 424 -15.98 12.49 14.14
N GLU A 425 -15.55 13.56 14.83
CA GLU A 425 -14.95 14.73 14.20
C GLU A 425 -13.68 14.35 13.42
N ARG A 426 -13.59 14.88 12.19
CA ARG A 426 -12.46 14.66 11.27
C ARG A 426 -11.21 15.38 11.79
N LYS A 427 -10.33 14.67 12.51
CA LYS A 427 -9.11 15.27 13.06
C LYS A 427 -7.81 14.82 12.39
N ASP A 428 -7.82 13.70 11.67
CA ASP A 428 -6.61 13.15 11.04
C ASP A 428 -6.77 12.93 9.53
N HIS A 429 -5.92 13.61 8.76
CA HIS A 429 -5.77 13.39 7.32
C HIS A 429 -4.62 12.41 7.07
N GLY A 430 -4.85 11.43 6.20
CA GLY A 430 -3.84 10.52 5.67
C GLY A 430 -3.18 11.08 4.40
N TRP A 431 -1.96 10.66 4.13
CA TRP A 431 -1.31 10.91 2.83
C TRP A 431 -1.17 9.58 2.10
N THR A 432 -1.55 9.57 0.84
CA THR A 432 -1.47 8.39 -0.02
C THR A 432 -0.70 8.75 -1.28
N LEU A 433 0.19 7.85 -1.70
CA LEU A 433 0.84 7.93 -2.99
C LEU A 433 -0.12 7.38 -4.05
N VAL A 434 -0.45 8.22 -5.02
CA VAL A 434 -1.27 7.90 -6.17
C VAL A 434 -0.34 7.46 -7.30
N LYS A 435 -0.61 6.29 -7.87
CA LYS A 435 0.12 5.76 -9.02
C LYS A 435 -0.51 6.32 -10.31
N PRO A 436 0.25 6.55 -11.38
CA PRO A 436 -0.29 6.87 -12.70
C PRO A 436 -0.84 5.58 -13.34
N ILE A 437 -1.91 5.03 -12.77
CA ILE A 437 -2.54 3.80 -13.26
C ILE A 437 -4.03 4.00 -13.46
N GLU A 438 -4.57 3.23 -14.38
CA GLU A 438 -5.95 2.80 -14.35
C GLU A 438 -6.02 1.37 -13.85
N ARG A 439 -7.01 1.09 -13.03
CA ARG A 439 -7.41 -0.29 -12.76
C ARG A 439 -8.56 -0.64 -13.67
N PHE A 440 -8.75 -1.91 -13.95
CA PHE A 440 -9.96 -2.37 -14.66
C PHE A 440 -11.25 -1.84 -14.02
N ARG A 441 -11.28 -1.72 -12.68
CA ARG A 441 -12.40 -1.10 -11.96
C ARG A 441 -12.60 0.40 -12.23
N SER A 442 -11.53 1.15 -12.51
CA SER A 442 -11.60 2.58 -12.84
C SER A 442 -12.08 2.82 -14.27
N PHE A 443 -11.75 1.91 -15.19
CA PHE A 443 -12.32 1.88 -16.55
C PHE A 443 -13.86 1.74 -16.52
N LEU A 444 -14.37 0.92 -15.59
CA LEU A 444 -15.82 0.78 -15.36
C LEU A 444 -16.49 2.06 -14.81
N ASP A 445 -15.74 2.95 -14.15
CA ASP A 445 -16.28 4.20 -13.57
C ASP A 445 -16.15 5.41 -14.53
N GLU A 446 -15.11 5.47 -15.37
CA GLU A 446 -14.85 6.62 -16.28
C GLU A 446 -15.58 6.52 -17.63
N GLN A 447 -15.87 5.31 -18.11
CA GLN A 447 -16.92 5.12 -19.10
C GLN A 447 -18.27 5.12 -18.37
N HIS A 448 -19.32 5.62 -19.01
CA HIS A 448 -20.69 5.34 -18.56
C HIS A 448 -20.99 3.83 -18.67
N VAL A 449 -20.33 2.97 -17.89
CA VAL A 449 -20.64 1.56 -17.78
C VAL A 449 -21.87 1.45 -16.90
N LYS A 450 -23.01 1.80 -17.51
CA LYS A 450 -24.31 1.46 -16.94
C LYS A 450 -24.51 -0.07 -16.93
N ASN A 451 -23.65 -0.87 -17.57
CA ASN A 451 -23.82 -2.30 -17.83
C ASN A 451 -22.45 -3.03 -17.95
N VAL A 452 -22.13 -3.97 -17.05
CA VAL A 452 -20.76 -4.54 -16.86
C VAL A 452 -20.23 -5.34 -18.06
N ILE A 453 -21.10 -5.98 -18.85
CA ILE A 453 -20.76 -6.68 -20.09
C ILE A 453 -21.85 -6.31 -21.11
N GLU A 454 -21.56 -5.47 -22.11
CA GLU A 454 -22.46 -5.22 -23.25
C GLU A 454 -21.99 -6.02 -24.45
N ALA A 455 -22.78 -7.02 -24.85
CA ALA A 455 -22.46 -7.83 -26.03
C ALA A 455 -23.68 -8.60 -26.52
N ASN A 456 -23.65 -8.93 -27.82
CA ASN A 456 -24.64 -9.80 -28.46
C ASN A 456 -24.72 -11.17 -27.79
N GLY A 457 -25.93 -11.76 -27.76
CA GLY A 457 -26.12 -13.16 -27.42
C GLY A 457 -25.24 -14.12 -28.25
N PHE A 458 -25.20 -15.38 -27.84
CA PHE A 458 -24.37 -16.41 -28.49
C PHE A 458 -24.59 -16.49 -30.01
N ARG A 459 -23.48 -16.55 -30.77
CA ARG A 459 -23.50 -16.69 -32.23
C ARG A 459 -23.60 -18.16 -32.62
N TRP A 460 -24.80 -18.58 -33.02
CA TRP A 460 -25.10 -19.96 -33.39
C TRP A 460 -24.24 -20.54 -34.53
N ASP A 461 -23.68 -19.69 -35.39
CA ASP A 461 -22.83 -20.15 -36.50
C ASP A 461 -21.54 -20.79 -35.99
N GLU A 462 -21.03 -20.39 -34.82
CA GLU A 462 -19.87 -21.03 -34.18
C GLU A 462 -20.08 -22.53 -33.94
N LEU A 463 -21.32 -22.95 -33.64
CA LEU A 463 -21.63 -24.37 -33.46
C LEU A 463 -21.76 -25.09 -34.81
N LYS A 464 -22.31 -24.42 -35.82
CA LYS A 464 -22.52 -25.00 -37.15
C LYS A 464 -21.22 -25.26 -37.90
N GLU A 465 -20.20 -24.45 -37.67
CA GLU A 465 -18.85 -24.66 -38.22
C GLU A 465 -18.24 -25.99 -37.74
N ILE A 466 -18.57 -26.42 -36.52
CA ILE A 466 -18.13 -27.69 -35.94
C ILE A 466 -19.07 -28.82 -36.37
N ASP A 467 -20.38 -28.62 -36.21
CA ASP A 467 -21.41 -29.58 -36.60
C ASP A 467 -22.68 -28.86 -37.09
N PRO A 468 -22.94 -28.83 -38.41
CA PRO A 468 -24.09 -28.15 -38.99
C PRO A 468 -25.46 -28.66 -38.49
N ASN A 469 -25.52 -29.90 -38.03
CA ASN A 469 -26.74 -30.56 -37.58
C ASN A 469 -26.96 -30.42 -36.06
N PHE A 470 -25.93 -30.04 -35.31
CA PHE A 470 -26.04 -29.87 -33.87
C PHE A 470 -26.90 -28.65 -33.51
N ARG A 471 -27.70 -28.80 -32.46
CA ARG A 471 -28.52 -27.73 -31.88
C ARG A 471 -28.43 -27.84 -30.36
N HIS A 472 -28.04 -26.74 -29.72
CA HIS A 472 -28.22 -26.51 -28.29
C HIS A 472 -29.46 -25.64 -28.08
N LEU A 473 -29.99 -25.51 -26.86
CA LEU A 473 -31.12 -24.59 -26.59
C LEU A 473 -30.68 -23.21 -26.11
N ALA A 474 -29.62 -23.14 -25.31
CA ALA A 474 -29.13 -21.90 -24.71
C ALA A 474 -27.61 -21.92 -24.45
N PRO A 475 -26.78 -21.91 -25.51
CA PRO A 475 -25.34 -21.70 -25.36
C PRO A 475 -25.05 -20.25 -24.91
N PHE A 476 -23.98 -20.05 -24.15
CA PHE A 476 -23.49 -18.71 -23.79
C PHE A 476 -22.17 -18.38 -24.53
N PRO A 477 -21.88 -17.09 -24.76
CA PRO A 477 -20.69 -16.63 -25.50
C PRO A 477 -19.41 -16.60 -24.65
N TYR A 478 -18.25 -16.76 -25.30
CA TYR A 478 -16.95 -16.95 -24.65
C TYR A 478 -16.57 -15.88 -23.61
N TYR A 479 -16.99 -14.64 -23.80
CA TYR A 479 -16.63 -13.51 -22.94
C TYR A 479 -17.24 -13.62 -21.53
N ILE A 480 -18.33 -14.38 -21.34
CA ILE A 480 -18.91 -14.66 -20.00
C ILE A 480 -17.91 -15.42 -19.13
N THR A 481 -17.06 -16.25 -19.74
CA THR A 481 -16.06 -17.07 -19.05
C THR A 481 -14.65 -16.49 -19.12
N LEU A 482 -14.38 -15.63 -20.10
CA LEU A 482 -13.07 -15.03 -20.30
C LEU A 482 -12.57 -14.28 -19.06
N LEU A 483 -13.35 -13.30 -18.58
CA LEU A 483 -12.98 -12.50 -17.42
C LEU A 483 -12.86 -13.34 -16.13
N PRO A 484 -13.81 -14.23 -15.78
CA PRO A 484 -13.65 -15.14 -14.66
C PRO A 484 -12.34 -15.95 -14.69
N ILE A 485 -11.99 -16.51 -15.86
CA ILE A 485 -10.79 -17.33 -16.02
C ILE A 485 -9.53 -16.48 -15.83
N LEU A 486 -9.43 -15.33 -16.49
CA LEU A 486 -8.23 -14.51 -16.40
C LEU A 486 -8.03 -13.91 -15.00
N MET A 487 -9.11 -13.56 -14.31
CA MET A 487 -9.07 -12.87 -13.01
C MET A 487 -8.93 -13.85 -11.84
N CYS A 488 -9.52 -15.04 -11.94
CA CYS A 488 -9.64 -15.96 -10.80
C CYS A 488 -8.93 -17.31 -11.03
N SER A 489 -8.12 -17.44 -12.08
CA SER A 489 -7.25 -18.60 -12.30
C SER A 489 -5.90 -18.23 -12.91
N LYS A 490 -4.91 -19.06 -12.65
CA LYS A 490 -3.55 -18.95 -13.17
C LYS A 490 -3.34 -19.88 -14.35
N ILE A 491 -2.29 -19.64 -15.15
CA ILE A 491 -1.88 -20.59 -16.19
C ILE A 491 -1.57 -21.94 -15.55
N GLY A 492 -2.05 -23.02 -16.17
CA GLY A 492 -1.93 -24.39 -15.68
C GLY A 492 -3.00 -24.82 -14.67
N ASP A 493 -3.77 -23.88 -14.10
CA ASP A 493 -4.88 -24.22 -13.20
C ASP A 493 -5.99 -24.99 -13.92
N THR A 494 -6.81 -25.70 -13.16
CA THR A 494 -7.98 -26.43 -13.68
C THR A 494 -9.26 -25.67 -13.42
N VAL A 495 -10.01 -25.35 -14.48
CA VAL A 495 -11.34 -24.72 -14.42
C VAL A 495 -12.41 -25.79 -14.44
N LEU A 496 -13.30 -25.77 -13.44
CA LEU A 496 -14.45 -26.68 -13.36
C LEU A 496 -15.69 -26.03 -13.98
N ASP A 497 -16.34 -26.72 -14.90
CA ASP A 497 -17.65 -26.35 -15.45
C ASP A 497 -18.69 -27.44 -15.10
N ILE A 498 -19.65 -27.10 -14.26
CA ILE A 498 -20.66 -28.06 -13.76
C ILE A 498 -21.89 -28.20 -14.66
N PHE A 499 -21.97 -27.41 -15.74
CA PHE A 499 -22.99 -27.51 -16.80
C PHE A 499 -22.36 -27.20 -18.16
N SER A 500 -21.45 -28.09 -18.58
CA SER A 500 -20.51 -27.83 -19.66
C SER A 500 -21.14 -27.65 -21.04
N GLY A 501 -22.36 -28.16 -21.28
CA GLY A 501 -23.13 -27.93 -22.50
C GLY A 501 -22.31 -28.15 -23.77
N THR A 502 -22.09 -27.07 -24.52
CA THR A 502 -21.31 -27.07 -25.78
C THR A 502 -19.79 -26.94 -25.60
N GLY A 503 -19.29 -26.98 -24.35
CA GLY A 503 -17.88 -26.91 -23.99
C GLY A 503 -17.25 -25.52 -24.06
N THR A 504 -18.04 -24.43 -24.01
CA THR A 504 -17.51 -23.06 -24.14
C THR A 504 -16.49 -22.71 -23.05
N THR A 505 -16.80 -22.95 -21.77
CA THR A 505 -15.85 -22.68 -20.67
C THR A 505 -14.55 -23.43 -20.84
N ALA A 506 -14.64 -24.73 -21.16
CA ALA A 506 -13.48 -25.57 -21.34
C ALA A 506 -12.64 -25.11 -22.53
N ALA A 507 -13.26 -24.72 -23.65
CA ALA A 507 -12.55 -24.20 -24.82
C ALA A 507 -11.76 -22.93 -24.48
N VAL A 508 -12.38 -21.97 -23.79
CA VAL A 508 -11.73 -20.73 -23.37
C VAL A 508 -10.61 -21.01 -22.37
N ALA A 509 -10.83 -21.90 -21.40
CA ALA A 509 -9.80 -22.29 -20.44
C ALA A 509 -8.56 -22.86 -21.16
N LEU A 510 -8.77 -23.79 -22.09
CA LEU A 510 -7.70 -24.38 -22.90
C LEU A 510 -6.92 -23.34 -23.70
N GLN A 511 -7.63 -22.44 -24.40
CA GLN A 511 -7.02 -21.36 -25.19
C GLN A 511 -6.21 -20.38 -24.33
N LEU A 512 -6.56 -20.24 -23.06
CA LEU A 512 -5.81 -19.42 -22.09
C LEU A 512 -4.74 -20.23 -21.34
N GLY A 513 -4.46 -21.47 -21.73
CA GLY A 513 -3.42 -22.29 -21.10
C GLY A 513 -3.82 -22.86 -19.73
N ARG A 514 -5.12 -22.97 -19.46
CA ARG A 514 -5.69 -23.66 -18.29
C ARG A 514 -6.16 -25.06 -18.70
N LYS A 515 -6.34 -25.94 -17.72
CA LYS A 515 -7.01 -27.24 -17.89
C LYS A 515 -8.50 -27.09 -17.62
N ALA A 516 -9.31 -28.03 -18.07
CA ALA A 516 -10.75 -28.00 -17.83
C ALA A 516 -11.33 -29.34 -17.38
N ILE A 517 -12.26 -29.32 -16.43
CA ILE A 517 -13.12 -30.46 -16.11
C ILE A 517 -14.57 -30.03 -16.33
N GLY A 518 -15.35 -30.81 -17.05
CA GLY A 518 -16.74 -30.49 -17.40
C GLY A 518 -17.72 -31.62 -17.10
N PHE A 519 -18.93 -31.27 -16.67
CA PHE A 519 -20.05 -32.21 -16.46
C PHE A 519 -21.25 -31.79 -17.31
N ASP A 520 -21.91 -32.74 -17.97
CA ASP A 520 -23.21 -32.51 -18.59
C ASP A 520 -24.00 -33.82 -18.69
N ILE A 521 -25.31 -33.78 -18.48
CA ILE A 521 -26.18 -34.96 -18.59
C ILE A 521 -26.68 -35.20 -20.01
N ASP A 522 -26.77 -34.16 -20.85
CA ASP A 522 -27.18 -34.30 -22.24
C ASP A 522 -26.04 -34.92 -23.06
N LYS A 523 -26.26 -36.17 -23.46
CA LYS A 523 -25.30 -36.93 -24.26
C LYS A 523 -24.99 -36.24 -25.60
N VAL A 524 -25.97 -35.59 -26.23
CA VAL A 524 -25.77 -34.95 -27.54
C VAL A 524 -24.85 -33.75 -27.41
N SER A 525 -25.08 -32.89 -26.40
CA SER A 525 -24.21 -31.77 -26.08
C SER A 525 -22.82 -32.22 -25.63
N HIS A 526 -22.74 -33.28 -24.83
CA HIS A 526 -21.47 -33.86 -24.41
C HIS A 526 -20.62 -34.35 -25.60
N GLU A 527 -21.20 -35.11 -26.53
CA GLU A 527 -20.50 -35.59 -27.72
C GLU A 527 -20.01 -34.42 -28.60
N PHE A 528 -20.84 -33.38 -28.75
CA PHE A 528 -20.44 -32.15 -29.43
C PHE A 528 -19.27 -31.44 -28.73
N ALA A 529 -19.34 -31.28 -27.40
CA ALA A 529 -18.29 -30.65 -26.62
C ALA A 529 -16.96 -31.41 -26.73
N VAL A 530 -16.98 -32.74 -26.68
CA VAL A 530 -15.77 -33.56 -26.90
C VAL A 530 -15.18 -33.29 -28.29
N LYS A 531 -16.00 -33.26 -29.34
CA LYS A 531 -15.54 -32.94 -30.70
C LYS A 531 -14.91 -31.55 -30.77
N ARG A 532 -15.57 -30.53 -30.20
CA ARG A 532 -15.06 -29.16 -30.13
C ARG A 532 -13.71 -29.08 -29.40
N LEU A 533 -13.61 -29.67 -28.22
CA LEU A 533 -12.40 -29.58 -27.39
C LEU A 533 -11.22 -30.33 -28.01
N ASN A 534 -11.46 -31.45 -28.70
CA ASN A 534 -10.41 -32.12 -29.49
C ASN A 534 -9.85 -31.20 -30.59
N MET A 535 -10.70 -30.40 -31.25
CA MET A 535 -10.23 -29.43 -32.26
C MET A 535 -9.45 -28.27 -31.62
N VAL A 536 -9.87 -27.80 -30.44
CA VAL A 536 -9.14 -26.77 -29.68
C VAL A 536 -7.80 -27.30 -29.20
N GLU A 537 -7.74 -28.52 -28.67
CA GLU A 537 -6.51 -29.14 -28.17
C GLU A 537 -5.46 -29.36 -29.28
N GLN A 538 -5.91 -29.57 -30.53
CA GLN A 538 -5.03 -29.65 -31.70
C GLN A 538 -4.44 -28.30 -32.13
N ASN A 539 -5.09 -27.19 -31.75
CA ASN A 539 -4.73 -25.83 -32.15
C ASN A 539 -4.53 -24.94 -30.92
N LEU A 540 -3.89 -25.47 -29.88
CA LEU A 540 -3.58 -24.67 -28.69
C LEU A 540 -2.56 -23.59 -29.06
N PRO A 541 -2.78 -22.34 -28.62
CA PRO A 541 -1.81 -21.28 -28.83
C PRO A 541 -0.50 -21.60 -28.12
N GLU A 542 0.60 -21.20 -28.75
CA GLU A 542 1.91 -21.22 -28.11
C GLU A 542 1.90 -20.26 -26.90
N LEU A 543 2.77 -20.53 -25.94
CA LEU A 543 2.81 -19.77 -24.70
C LEU A 543 2.99 -18.25 -24.91
N ASN A 544 3.87 -17.88 -25.84
CA ASN A 544 4.12 -16.47 -26.18
C ASN A 544 2.88 -15.81 -26.80
N GLU A 545 2.03 -16.58 -27.48
CA GLU A 545 0.77 -16.10 -28.06
C GLU A 545 -0.27 -15.87 -26.97
N ILE A 546 -0.34 -16.73 -25.95
CA ILE A 546 -1.20 -16.51 -24.77
C ILE A 546 -0.77 -15.25 -24.02
N GLN A 547 0.53 -15.08 -23.79
CA GLN A 547 1.06 -13.88 -23.13
C GLN A 547 0.76 -12.62 -23.93
N LYS A 548 0.94 -12.69 -25.25
CA LYS A 548 0.62 -11.60 -26.16
C LYS A 548 -0.87 -11.29 -26.13
N LEU A 549 -1.75 -12.29 -26.16
CA LEU A 549 -3.20 -12.12 -26.11
C LEU A 549 -3.65 -11.53 -24.78
N GLU A 550 -3.14 -12.01 -23.64
CA GLU A 550 -3.44 -11.39 -22.33
C GLU A 550 -2.94 -9.93 -22.29
N LYS A 551 -1.78 -9.63 -22.89
CA LYS A 551 -1.24 -8.26 -22.97
C LYS A 551 -2.05 -7.37 -23.92
N GLU A 552 -2.42 -7.85 -25.10
CA GLU A 552 -3.24 -7.13 -26.08
C GLU A 552 -4.64 -6.89 -25.52
N PHE A 553 -5.26 -7.86 -24.85
CA PHE A 553 -6.54 -7.67 -24.16
C PHE A 553 -6.46 -6.53 -23.12
N LEU A 554 -5.31 -6.34 -22.48
CA LEU A 554 -5.06 -5.23 -21.56
C LEU A 554 -4.81 -3.91 -22.28
N GLU A 555 -4.10 -3.93 -23.41
CA GLU A 555 -3.76 -2.74 -24.19
C GLU A 555 -4.93 -2.22 -25.05
N GLU A 556 -5.73 -3.10 -25.66
CA GLU A 556 -6.91 -2.76 -26.48
C GLU A 556 -8.03 -2.11 -25.66
N SER A 557 -8.07 -2.34 -24.34
CA SER A 557 -8.96 -1.59 -23.45
C SER A 557 -8.62 -0.09 -23.34
N ASN A 558 -7.47 0.36 -23.88
CA ASN A 558 -7.12 1.78 -24.03
C ASN A 558 -7.59 2.41 -25.35
N GLY A 559 -8.01 1.60 -26.32
CA GLY A 559 -8.44 2.10 -27.63
C GLY A 559 -9.87 2.59 -27.53
N ASP A 560 -10.11 3.85 -27.90
CA ASP A 560 -11.44 4.34 -28.24
C ASP A 560 -12.17 3.28 -29.07
N VAL A 561 -13.41 2.97 -28.68
CA VAL A 561 -14.41 2.31 -29.52
C VAL A 561 -14.69 3.26 -30.69
N GLN A 562 -13.79 3.30 -31.67
CA GLN A 562 -14.12 3.77 -33.00
C GLN A 562 -14.74 2.59 -33.74
N ALA A 563 -16.06 2.68 -33.87
CA ALA A 563 -16.90 1.84 -34.69
C ALA A 563 -16.24 1.52 -36.04
N ALA A 564 -16.22 0.23 -36.39
CA ALA A 564 -16.11 -0.26 -37.75
C ALA A 564 -17.27 -1.23 -38.02
#